data_AF-G6YEG1-F1
#
_entry.id   AF-G6YEG1-F1
#
_cell.length_a   1.000
_cell.length_b   1.000
_cell.length_c   1.000
_cell.angle_alpha   90.00
_cell.angle_beta   90.00
_cell.angle_gamma   90.00
#
_symmetry.space_group_name_H-M   'P 1'
#
loop_
_entity.id
_entity.type
_entity.pdbx_description
1 polymer ?
#
loop_
_entity_poly.entity_id
_entity_poly.type
_entity_poly.pdbx_seq_one_letter_code
_entity_poly.pdbx_strand_id
1 'polypeptide(L)'
;YINWYTSGWVGGYLNRQGYYSANMVSAKKFMSEDEWGYWIEGKPAKGEIKAPDGTVMEKAGAVRDGGSFEERMGRVACWNSVMDEDRYMVKRWNEFIAA
;
A
#
# COMPACT_ATOMS: atom_id res chain seq x y z
N TYR A 1 9.74 -2.43 -18.67
CA TYR A 1 8.78 -3.55 -18.79
C TYR A 1 7.69 -3.48 -17.73
N ILE A 2 8.01 -3.43 -16.43
CA ILE A 2 7.02 -3.41 -15.34
C ILE A 2 6.02 -2.25 -15.45
N ASN A 3 6.49 -1.03 -15.71
CA ASN A 3 5.64 0.15 -15.88
C ASN A 3 4.69 0.06 -17.08
N TRP A 4 5.05 -0.70 -18.13
CA TRP A 4 4.20 -0.89 -19.30
C TRP A 4 3.08 -1.89 -18.97
N TYR A 5 3.43 -3.02 -18.35
CA TYR A 5 2.47 -4.04 -17.97
C TYR A 5 1.45 -3.54 -16.94
N THR A 6 1.89 -2.74 -15.96
CA THR A 6 0.99 -2.19 -14.92
C THR A 6 0.35 -0.86 -15.33
N SER A 7 0.51 -0.40 -16.58
CA SER A 7 -0.14 0.83 -17.04
C SER A 7 -1.59 0.60 -17.46
N GLY A 8 -2.29 1.70 -17.75
CA GLY A 8 -3.63 1.71 -18.30
C GLY A 8 -4.64 0.92 -17.47
N TRP A 9 -5.42 0.08 -18.16
CA TRP A 9 -6.47 -0.72 -17.55
C TRP A 9 -5.95 -1.66 -16.45
N VAL A 10 -4.79 -2.31 -16.67
CA VAL A 10 -4.20 -3.24 -15.68
C VAL A 10 -3.83 -2.50 -14.41
N GLY A 11 -3.30 -1.27 -14.54
CA GLY A 11 -3.00 -0.42 -13.39
C GLY A 11 -4.24 -0.06 -12.56
N GLY A 12 -5.33 0.33 -13.24
CA GLY A 12 -6.61 0.59 -12.57
C GLY A 12 -7.23 -0.65 -11.93
N TYR A 13 -7.13 -1.80 -12.61
CA TYR A 13 -7.59 -3.10 -12.11
C TYR A 13 -6.89 -3.50 -10.81
N LEU A 14 -5.57 -3.36 -10.74
CA LEU A 14 -4.79 -3.64 -9.53
C LEU A 14 -5.13 -2.68 -8.38
N ASN A 15 -5.28 -1.38 -8.68
CA ASN A 15 -5.64 -0.38 -7.68
C ASN A 15 -6.98 -0.69 -6.99
N ARG A 16 -7.96 -1.26 -7.72
CA ARG A 16 -9.26 -1.71 -7.16
C ARG A 16 -9.16 -2.88 -6.20
N GLN A 17 -8.03 -3.58 -6.15
CA GLN A 17 -7.73 -4.60 -5.15
C GLN A 17 -6.91 -4.04 -3.98
N GLY A 18 -6.62 -2.74 -3.99
CA GLY A 18 -5.74 -2.09 -3.04
C GLY A 18 -4.25 -2.24 -3.35
N TYR A 19 -3.87 -2.85 -4.48
CA TYR A 19 -2.48 -2.94 -4.96
C TYR A 19 -2.11 -1.71 -5.79
N TYR A 20 -1.07 -1.00 -5.40
CA TYR A 20 -0.69 0.24 -6.08
C TYR A 20 0.10 -0.03 -7.36
N SER A 21 -0.38 0.50 -8.50
CA SER A 21 0.30 0.40 -9.79
C SER A 21 1.62 1.17 -9.82
N ALA A 22 2.63 0.63 -10.52
CA ALA A 22 3.89 1.32 -10.79
C ALA A 22 3.75 2.53 -11.74
N ASN A 23 2.60 2.71 -12.40
CA ASN A 23 2.30 3.88 -13.23
C ASN A 23 0.92 4.48 -12.90
N MET A 24 0.90 5.24 -11.81
CA MET A 24 -0.28 5.88 -11.24
C MET A 24 -0.97 6.86 -12.19
N VAL A 25 -0.20 7.63 -12.99
CA VAL A 25 -0.74 8.61 -13.95
C VAL A 25 -1.56 7.92 -15.03
N SER A 26 -1.08 6.78 -15.52
CA SER A 26 -1.82 6.00 -16.52
C SER A 26 -3.01 5.27 -15.89
N ALA A 27 -2.83 4.67 -14.70
CA ALA A 27 -3.89 3.96 -13.98
C ALA A 27 -5.08 4.88 -13.65
N LYS A 28 -4.83 6.14 -13.24
CA LYS A 28 -5.86 7.12 -12.91
C LYS A 28 -6.89 7.31 -14.03
N LYS A 29 -6.46 7.21 -15.29
CA LYS A 29 -7.34 7.36 -16.47
C LYS A 29 -8.38 6.24 -16.62
N PHE A 30 -8.21 5.13 -15.90
CA PHE A 30 -9.07 3.95 -15.94
C PHE A 30 -9.84 3.74 -14.63
N MET A 31 -9.81 4.75 -13.74
CA MET A 31 -10.52 4.78 -12.47
C MET A 31 -11.49 5.95 -12.46
N SER A 32 -12.63 5.78 -11.80
CA SER A 32 -13.49 6.92 -11.51
C SER A 32 -12.82 7.84 -10.48
N GLU A 33 -13.29 9.09 -10.38
CA GLU A 33 -12.81 10.02 -9.35
C GLU A 33 -13.05 9.49 -7.94
N ASP A 34 -14.15 8.75 -7.73
CA ASP A 34 -14.49 8.19 -6.43
C ASP A 34 -13.56 7.04 -6.06
N GLU A 35 -13.29 6.13 -6.99
CA GLU A 35 -12.30 5.07 -6.82
C GLU A 35 -10.91 5.65 -6.55
N TRP A 36 -10.50 6.67 -7.29
CA TRP A 36 -9.21 7.33 -7.06
C TRP A 36 -9.15 8.02 -5.70
N GLY A 37 -10.22 8.74 -5.34
CA GLY A 37 -10.35 9.43 -4.07
C GLY A 37 -10.22 8.48 -2.89
N TYR A 38 -10.92 7.35 -2.93
CA TYR A 38 -10.88 6.33 -1.88
C TYR A 38 -9.52 5.61 -1.82
N TRP A 39 -9.02 5.11 -2.96
CA TRP A 39 -7.85 4.24 -2.96
C TRP A 39 -6.52 4.98 -2.80
N ILE A 40 -6.41 6.19 -3.35
CA ILE A 40 -5.16 6.96 -3.43
C ILE A 40 -5.20 8.17 -2.51
N GLU A 41 -6.25 8.99 -2.59
CA GLU A 41 -6.28 10.26 -1.86
C GLU A 41 -6.76 10.11 -0.40
N GLY A 42 -7.19 8.92 0.02
CA GLY A 42 -7.69 8.64 1.36
C GLY A 42 -9.02 9.34 1.69
N LYS A 43 -9.77 9.77 0.69
CA LYS A 43 -11.06 10.46 0.87
C LYS A 43 -12.18 9.46 1.20
N PRO A 44 -13.23 9.90 1.92
CA PRO A 44 -14.44 9.10 2.08
C PRO A 44 -15.03 8.73 0.72
N ALA A 45 -15.44 7.47 0.56
CA ALA A 45 -16.16 7.02 -0.63
C ALA A 45 -17.46 7.82 -0.80
N LYS A 46 -17.73 8.33 -1.99
CA LYS A 46 -18.98 9.03 -2.32
C LYS A 46 -20.09 8.04 -2.67
N GLY A 47 -19.74 6.87 -3.20
CA GLY A 47 -20.66 5.79 -3.55
C GLY A 47 -20.16 4.41 -3.13
N GLU A 48 -20.58 3.39 -3.88
CA GLU A 48 -20.06 2.03 -3.70
C GLU A 48 -18.69 1.89 -4.35
N ILE A 49 -17.70 1.44 -3.57
CA ILE A 49 -16.41 1.00 -4.12
C ILE A 49 -16.48 -0.50 -4.38
N LYS A 50 -16.13 -0.89 -5.60
CA LYS A 50 -16.22 -2.27 -6.05
C LYS A 50 -14.84 -2.89 -6.24
N ALA A 51 -14.73 -4.16 -5.91
CA ALA A 51 -13.64 -5.00 -6.36
C ALA A 51 -13.71 -5.16 -7.89
N PRO A 52 -12.62 -5.62 -8.54
CA PRO A 52 -12.59 -5.74 -10.00
C PRO A 52 -13.58 -6.74 -10.59
N ASP A 53 -14.05 -7.70 -9.80
CA ASP A 53 -15.12 -8.65 -10.13
C ASP A 53 -16.53 -8.03 -10.04
N GLY A 54 -16.62 -6.77 -9.58
CA GLY A 54 -17.87 -6.04 -9.40
C GLY A 54 -18.49 -6.19 -8.01
N THR A 55 -17.89 -6.99 -7.12
CA THR A 55 -18.37 -7.15 -5.75
C THR A 55 -18.22 -5.85 -4.97
N VAL A 56 -19.27 -5.41 -4.27
CA VAL A 56 -19.21 -4.20 -3.43
C VAL A 56 -18.29 -4.47 -2.24
N MET A 57 -17.19 -3.74 -2.16
CA MET A 57 -16.27 -3.79 -1.04
C MET A 57 -16.66 -2.80 0.05
N GLU A 58 -16.95 -1.56 -0.34
CA GLU A 58 -17.21 -0.48 0.59
C GLU A 58 -18.39 0.38 0.13
N LYS A 59 -19.01 1.05 1.09
CA LYS A 59 -20.19 1.91 0.88
C LYS A 59 -19.83 3.37 1.05
N ALA A 60 -20.75 4.25 0.65
CA ALA A 60 -20.59 5.68 0.82
C ALA A 60 -20.28 6.05 2.28
N GLY A 61 -19.33 6.95 2.49
CA GLY A 61 -18.84 7.38 3.79
C GLY A 61 -17.69 6.53 4.34
N ALA A 62 -17.40 5.36 3.77
CA ALA A 62 -16.25 4.56 4.19
C ALA A 62 -14.93 5.29 3.89
N VAL A 63 -14.01 5.26 4.85
CA VAL A 63 -12.66 5.84 4.73
C VAL A 63 -11.66 4.71 4.80
N ARG A 64 -10.69 4.70 3.88
CA ARG A 64 -9.68 3.65 3.83
C ARG A 64 -8.79 3.70 5.06
N ASP A 65 -8.65 2.56 5.73
CA ASP A 65 -7.74 2.43 6.86
C ASP A 65 -6.28 2.67 6.45
N GLY A 66 -5.52 3.30 7.34
CA GLY A 66 -4.15 3.74 7.10
C GLY A 66 -4.00 5.04 6.30
N GLY A 67 -5.10 5.68 5.88
CA GLY A 67 -5.08 7.00 5.25
C GLY A 67 -4.76 6.98 3.75
N SER A 68 -4.21 8.09 3.24
CA SER A 68 -3.86 8.22 1.82
C SER A 68 -2.68 7.32 1.43
N PHE A 69 -2.50 7.12 0.12
CA PHE A 69 -1.33 6.41 -0.41
C PHE A 69 -0.02 7.04 0.08
N GLU A 70 0.08 8.37 0.06
CA GLU A 70 1.25 9.11 0.52
C GLU A 70 1.51 8.90 2.02
N GLU A 71 0.48 8.90 2.85
CA GLU A 71 0.62 8.63 4.29
C GLU A 71 1.10 7.20 4.55
N ARG A 72 0.56 6.22 3.82
CA ARG A 72 0.96 4.80 3.94
C ARG A 72 2.40 4.57 3.51
N MET A 73 2.79 5.15 2.37
CA MET A 73 4.17 5.03 1.86
C MET A 73 5.16 5.89 2.65
N GLY A 74 4.70 6.93 3.34
CA GLY A 74 5.52 7.80 4.18
C GLY A 74 5.80 7.25 5.58
N ARG A 75 5.06 6.23 6.04
CA ARG A 75 5.17 5.66 7.40
C ARG A 75 5.65 4.21 7.40
N VAL A 76 6.62 3.88 6.53
CA VAL A 76 7.21 2.55 6.47
C VAL A 76 8.14 2.35 7.68
N ALA A 77 7.79 1.40 8.55
CA ALA A 77 8.64 0.92 9.62
C ALA A 77 9.25 -0.44 9.22
N CYS A 78 10.59 -0.54 9.20
CA CYS A 78 11.28 -1.80 9.00
C CYS A 78 11.59 -2.44 10.36
N TRP A 79 11.07 -3.65 10.60
CA TRP A 79 11.18 -4.33 11.89
C TRP A 79 12.42 -5.23 12.02
N ASN A 80 13.18 -5.41 10.93
CA ASN A 80 14.44 -6.18 10.90
C ASN A 80 15.68 -5.29 10.72
N SER A 81 15.62 -4.07 11.26
CA SER A 81 16.79 -3.21 11.37
C SER A 81 17.47 -3.53 12.69
N VAL A 82 18.59 -4.23 12.66
CA VAL A 82 19.44 -4.40 13.85
C VAL A 82 20.37 -3.19 13.97
N MET A 83 20.73 -2.82 15.20
CA MET A 83 21.73 -1.78 15.46
C MET A 83 23.10 -2.21 14.91
N ASP A 84 23.99 -1.26 14.61
CA ASP A 84 25.34 -1.57 14.11
C ASP A 84 26.13 -2.48 15.09
N GLU A 85 25.83 -2.38 16.38
CA GLU A 85 26.46 -3.15 17.46
C GLU A 85 25.83 -4.52 17.74
N ASP A 86 24.79 -4.93 17.01
CA ASP A 86 24.07 -6.20 17.24
C ASP A 86 25.01 -7.41 17.32
N ARG A 87 25.98 -7.48 16.39
CA ARG A 87 27.00 -8.54 16.37
C ARG A 87 27.88 -8.56 17.63
N TYR A 88 28.20 -7.38 18.17
CA TYR A 88 28.96 -7.28 19.41
C TYR A 88 28.13 -7.76 20.60
N MET A 89 26.85 -7.36 20.68
CA MET A 89 25.94 -7.81 21.74
C MET A 89 25.73 -9.33 21.72
N VAL A 90 25.47 -9.92 20.55
CA VAL A 90 25.33 -11.38 20.41
C VAL A 90 26.58 -12.11 20.88
N LYS A 91 27.78 -11.60 20.55
CA LYS A 91 29.04 -12.19 21.03
C LYS A 91 29.17 -12.13 22.55
N ARG A 92 28.92 -10.97 23.17
CA ARG A 92 29.02 -10.81 24.63
C ARG A 92 28.00 -11.63 25.39
N TRP A 93 26.80 -11.76 24.85
CA TRP A 93 25.76 -12.62 25.43
C TRP A 93 26.17 -14.09 25.42
N ASN A 94 26.75 -14.58 24.32
CA ASN A 94 27.25 -15.96 24.25
C ASN A 94 28.43 -16.19 25.20
N GLU A 95 29.34 -15.22 25.33
CA GLU A 95 30.43 -15.28 26.32
C GLU A 95 29.89 -15.32 27.76
N PHE A 96 28.82 -14.58 28.06
CA PHE A 96 28.18 -14.58 29.37
C PHE A 96 27.47 -15.90 29.70
N ILE A 97 26.74 -16.51 28.74
CA ILE A 97 26.05 -17.79 28.95
C ILE A 97 27.03 -18.97 29.09
N ALA A 98 28.18 -18.90 28.44
CA ALA A 98 29.18 -19.98 28.46
C ALA A 98 30.06 -19.99 29.73
N ALA A 99 29.93 -18.99 30.61
CA ALA A 99 30.67 -18.86 31.88
C ALA A 99 29.88 -19.43 33.06
#